data_AF-A0A3B0X4A6-F1
#
_entry.id   AF-A0A3B0X4A6-F1
#
_cell.length_a   1.000
_cell.length_b   1.000
_cell.length_c   1.000
_cell.angle_alpha   90.00
_cell.angle_beta   90.00
_cell.angle_gamma   90.00
#
_symmetry.space_group_name_H-M   'P 1'
#
loop_
_entity.id
_entity.type
_entity.pdbx_description
1 polymer ?
#
loop_
_entity_poly.entity_id
_entity_poly.type
_entity_poly.pdbx_seq_one_letter_code
_entity_poly.pdbx_strand_id
1 'polypeptide(L)' 'MVYFYRIFWVLFFSLTISACGKSNWYEAAKFSHTTECRNGPISEYDRCMEGVNKNYDEYEKDREELVR' A
#
# COMPACT_ATOMS: atom_id res chain seq x y z
N MET A 1 29.28 28.36 3.63
CA MET A 1 27.94 28.27 4.25
C MET A 1 26.89 27.58 3.37
N VAL A 2 26.71 27.94 2.10
CA VAL A 2 25.65 27.39 1.22
C VAL A 2 25.70 25.87 1.01
N TYR A 3 26.89 25.28 0.91
CA TYR A 3 27.06 23.83 0.72
C TYR A 3 26.61 23.00 1.93
N PHE A 4 26.80 23.52 3.15
CA PHE A 4 26.42 22.84 4.38
C PHE A 4 24.89 22.71 4.49
N TYR A 5 24.17 23.77 4.10
CA TYR A 5 22.71 23.79 4.07
C TYR A 5 22.14 22.85 2.98
N ARG A 6 22.78 22.79 1.79
CA ARG A 6 22.39 21.84 0.74
C ARG A 6 22.54 20.38 1.18
N ILE A 7 23.65 20.03 1.83
CA ILE A 7 23.89 18.67 2.35
C ILE A 7 22.87 18.34 3.45
N PHE A 8 22.58 19.29 4.34
CA PHE A 8 21.58 19.13 5.39
C PHE A 8 20.18 18.84 4.84
N TRP A 9 19.75 19.57 3.80
CA TRP A 9 18.47 19.32 3.14
C TRP A 9 18.40 17.96 2.44
N VAL A 10 19.48 17.56 1.76
CA VAL A 10 19.54 16.26 1.08
C VAL A 10 19.45 15.12 2.09
N LEU A 11 20.15 15.22 3.22
CA LEU A 11 20.07 14.23 4.31
C LEU A 11 18.67 14.19 4.93
N PHE A 12 18.08 15.35 5.22
CA PHE A 12 16.73 15.43 5.79
C PHE A 12 15.67 14.79 4.89
N PHE A 13 15.69 15.07 3.59
CA PHE A 13 14.76 14.45 2.64
C PHE A 13 14.99 12.94 2.46
N SER A 14 16.22 12.45 2.56
CA SER A 14 16.49 11.01 2.44
C SER A 14 15.89 10.19 3.59
N LEU A 15 15.83 10.76 4.80
CA LEU A 15 15.25 10.08 5.97
C LEU A 15 13.72 10.00 5.95
N THR A 16 13.03 10.86 5.21
CA THR A 16 11.56 10.85 5.20
C THR A 16 10.97 9.83 4.23
N ILE A 17 11.76 9.31 3.28
CA ILE A 17 11.30 8.36 2.26
C ILE A 17 11.01 6.97 2.87
N SER A 18 11.66 6.60 3.98
CA SER A 18 11.42 5.33 4.66
C SER A 18 10.08 5.23 5.40
N ALA A 19 9.31 6.32 5.48
CA ALA A 19 8.00 6.32 6.12
C ALA A 19 6.85 5.78 5.23
N CYS A 20 7.11 5.52 3.94
CA CYS A 20 6.13 4.87 3.07
C CYS A 20 6.17 3.34 3.30
N GLY A 21 5.49 2.89 4.36
CA GLY A 21 5.38 1.48 4.69
C GLY A 21 4.54 0.70 3.67
N LYS A 22 4.90 -0.56 3.42
CA LYS A 22 4.15 -1.48 2.54
C LYS A 22 2.69 -1.67 2.99
N SER A 23 2.44 -1.68 4.30
CA SER A 23 1.10 -1.78 4.88
C SER A 23 0.22 -0.60 4.50
N ASN A 24 0.74 0.64 4.57
CA ASN A 24 -0.02 1.84 4.19
C ASN A 24 -0.41 1.82 2.71
N TRP A 25 0.50 1.35 1.84
CA TRP A 25 0.19 1.19 0.42
C TRP A 25 -0.89 0.13 0.18
N TYR A 26 -0.80 -1.00 0.90
CA TYR A 26 -1.80 -2.06 0.83
C TYR A 26 -3.18 -1.58 1.31
N GLU A 27 -3.26 -0.85 2.42
CA GLU A 27 -4.52 -0.31 2.92
C GLU A 27 -5.17 0.66 1.92
N ALA A 28 -4.39 1.53 1.30
CA ALA A 28 -4.88 2.43 0.26
C ALA A 28 -5.44 1.66 -0.95
N ALA A 29 -4.72 0.62 -1.41
CA ALA A 29 -5.18 -0.24 -2.49
C ALA A 29 -6.46 -1.02 -2.12
N LYS A 30 -6.51 -1.58 -0.91
CA LYS A 30 -7.69 -2.28 -0.37
C LYS A 30 -8.92 -1.37 -0.30
N PHE A 31 -8.74 -0.13 0.15
CA PHE A 31 -9.81 0.87 0.20
C PHE A 31 -10.37 1.19 -1.20
N SER A 32 -9.47 1.40 -2.18
CA SER A 32 -9.86 1.62 -3.57
C SER A 32 -10.66 0.44 -4.11
N HIS A 33 -10.17 -0.79 -3.91
CA HIS A 33 -10.82 -2.00 -4.40
C HIS A 33 -12.17 -2.25 -3.72
N THR A 34 -12.30 -1.97 -2.42
CA THR A 34 -13.59 -2.00 -1.70
C THR A 34 -14.60 -1.04 -2.33
N THR A 35 -14.14 0.17 -2.69
CA THR A 35 -14.99 1.20 -3.30
C THR A 35 -15.45 0.77 -4.69
N GLU A 36 -14.56 0.15 -5.46
CA GLU A 36 -14.88 -0.42 -6.77
C GLU A 36 -15.93 -1.53 -6.66
N CYS A 37 -15.76 -2.49 -5.73
CA CYS A 37 -16.75 -3.54 -5.49
C CYS A 37 -18.13 -2.98 -5.14
N ARG A 38 -18.17 -1.93 -4.30
CA ARG A 38 -19.43 -1.28 -3.89
C ARG A 38 -20.14 -0.55 -5.03
N ASN A 39 -19.38 0.02 -5.97
CA ASN A 39 -19.92 0.75 -7.11
C ASN A 39 -20.23 -0.14 -8.32
N GLY A 40 -19.76 -1.39 -8.31
CA GLY A 40 -20.01 -2.38 -9.35
C GLY A 40 -21.42 -3.00 -9.29
N PRO A 41 -21.71 -3.94 -10.21
CA PRO A 41 -22.98 -4.66 -10.23
C PRO A 41 -23.19 -5.52 -8.97
N ILE A 42 -24.40 -5.48 -8.40
CA ILE A 42 -24.76 -6.26 -7.20
C ILE A 42 -24.49 -7.76 -7.39
N SER A 43 -24.72 -8.31 -8.59
CA SER A 43 -24.48 -9.72 -8.89
C SER A 43 -23.02 -10.16 -8.73
N GLU A 44 -22.08 -9.22 -8.75
CA GLU A 44 -20.65 -9.50 -8.64
C GLU A 44 -20.05 -9.03 -7.31
N TYR A 45 -20.86 -8.39 -6.45
CA TYR A 45 -20.39 -7.80 -5.19
C TYR A 45 -19.68 -8.83 -4.30
N ASP A 46 -20.33 -9.97 -4.05
CA ASP A 46 -19.79 -11.01 -3.17
C ASP A 46 -18.46 -11.56 -3.71
N ARG A 47 -18.42 -11.87 -5.01
CA ARG A 47 -17.21 -12.35 -5.71
C ARG A 47 -16.09 -11.31 -5.66
N CYS A 48 -16.40 -10.02 -5.82
CA CYS A 48 -15.41 -8.95 -5.74
C CYS A 48 -14.85 -8.80 -4.32
N MET A 49 -15.72 -8.85 -3.32
CA MET A 49 -15.36 -8.68 -1.91
C MET A 49 -14.53 -9.85 -1.35
N GLU A 50 -14.61 -11.05 -1.94
CA GLU A 50 -13.72 -12.18 -1.58
C GLU A 50 -12.24 -11.80 -1.68
N GLY A 51 -11.84 -11.04 -2.71
CA GLY A 51 -10.46 -10.57 -2.88
C GLY A 51 -10.04 -9.44 -1.94
N VAL A 52 -11.00 -8.69 -1.40
CA VAL A 52 -10.79 -7.55 -0.49
C VAL A 52 -10.59 -8.00 0.96
N ASN A 53 -11.17 -9.14 1.34
CA ASN A 53 -11.29 -9.52 2.75
C ASN A 53 -9.99 -9.95 3.44
N LYS A 54 -8.91 -10.20 2.69
CA LYS A 54 -7.61 -10.54 3.27
C LYS A 54 -7.06 -9.41 4.16
N ASN A 55 -6.36 -9.76 5.22
CA ASN A 55 -5.57 -8.79 5.99
C ASN A 55 -4.16 -8.63 5.40
N TYR A 56 -3.41 -7.62 5.86
CA TYR A 56 -2.09 -7.33 5.31
C TYR A 56 -1.09 -8.48 5.51
N ASP A 57 -1.13 -9.15 6.67
CA ASP A 57 -0.19 -10.23 6.99
C ASP A 57 -0.43 -11.47 6.10
N GLU A 58 -1.70 -11.82 5.87
CA GLU A 58 -2.10 -12.86 4.92
C GLU A 58 -1.67 -12.52 3.49
N TYR A 59 -1.89 -11.27 3.08
CA TYR A 59 -1.44 -10.79 1.77
C TYR A 59 0.08 -10.86 1.63
N GLU A 60 0.85 -10.42 2.63
CA GLU A 60 2.31 -10.43 2.56
C GLU A 60 2.84 -11.86 2.49
N LYS A 61 2.28 -12.78 3.30
CA LYS A 61 2.62 -14.20 3.27
C LYS A 61 2.33 -14.85 1.91
N ASP A 62 1.12 -14.68 1.37
CA ASP A 62 0.76 -15.20 0.04
C ASP A 62 1.70 -14.66 -1.03
N ARG A 63 2.07 -13.37 -0.94
CA ARG A 63 2.93 -12.72 -1.92
C ARG A 63 4.38 -13.19 -1.82
N GLU A 64 4.86 -13.53 -0.64
CA GLU A 64 6.18 -14.16 -0.45
C GLU A 64 6.22 -15.59 -0.97
N GLU A 65 5.12 -16.36 -0.81
CA GLU A 65 5.01 -17.72 -1.33
C GLU A 65 5.04 -17.76 -2.87
N LEU A 66 4.49 -16.76 -3.55
CA LEU A 66 4.52 -16.65 -5.02
C LEU A 66 5.90 -16.27 -5.59
N VAL A 67 6.78 -15.68 -4.78
CA VAL A 67 8.11 -15.20 -5.20
C VAL A 67 9.23 -16.18 -4.82
N ARG A 68 8.91 -17.23 -4.04
CA ARG A 68 9.82 -18.30 -3.64
C ARG A 68 10.01 -19.33 -4.75
#